data_AF-A0A7U9SSC8-F1
#
_entry.id   AF-A0A7U9SSC8-F1
#
_cell.length_a   1.000
_cell.length_b   1.000
_cell.length_c   1.000
_cell.angle_alpha   90.00
_cell.angle_beta   90.00
_cell.angle_gamma   90.00
#
_symmetry.space_group_name_H-M   'P 1'
#
loop_
_entity.id
_entity.type
_entity.pdbx_description
1 polymer ?
#
loop_
_entity_poly.entity_id
_entity_poly.type
_entity_poly.pdbx_seq_one_letter_code
_entity_poly.pdbx_strand_id
1 'polypeptide(L)'
;MDLVSSVFDRLNRNGEPLNPQELRNAKFSTTPLLKLVKKLSETSFLKDKRERLKIERMEDEEFVSELLFLVLNKKMLDSTPATLDEQYERYKNEIVLLNEGEKEFEEIIKFMDSLELDYENNRRLCWTTHLYTLFSLCWYCVNNNIRVERVKDSVANFYSEYFSKNTEYMGYLKEYKDAASSRTRSASQKNNRMNALLKCCNIDLVEKV
;
A
#
# COMPACT_ATOMS: atom_id res chain seq x y z
N MET A 1 14.59 -15.33 18.24
CA MET A 1 13.88 -16.12 19.28
C MET A 1 12.98 -15.22 20.14
N ASP A 2 12.95 -13.91 19.87
CA ASP A 2 12.47 -12.90 20.83
C ASP A 2 10.98 -12.57 20.71
N LEU A 3 10.36 -12.79 19.55
CA LEU A 3 8.93 -12.51 19.34
C LEU A 3 8.03 -13.49 20.09
N VAL A 4 8.41 -14.77 20.14
CA VAL A 4 7.65 -15.80 20.86
C VAL A 4 7.72 -15.54 22.37
N SER A 5 8.89 -15.16 22.88
CA SER A 5 9.08 -14.84 24.30
C SER A 5 8.29 -13.60 24.73
N SER A 6 8.27 -12.54 23.93
CA SER A 6 7.52 -11.31 24.27
C SER A 6 6.00 -11.49 24.20
N VAL A 7 5.52 -12.38 23.32
CA VAL A 7 4.11 -12.78 23.22
C VAL A 7 3.65 -13.53 24.47
N PHE A 8 4.42 -14.53 24.90
CA PHE A 8 4.12 -15.26 26.14
C PHE A 8 4.20 -14.34 27.36
N ASP A 9 5.16 -13.41 27.41
CA ASP A 9 5.27 -12.44 28.50
C ASP A 9 4.08 -11.48 28.58
N ARG A 10 3.51 -11.01 27.44
CA ARG A 10 2.33 -10.12 27.45
C ARG A 10 1.05 -10.85 27.87
N LEU A 11 0.84 -12.07 27.38
CA LEU A 11 -0.26 -12.94 27.80
C LEU A 11 -0.16 -13.26 29.31
N ASN A 12 1.05 -13.54 29.80
CA ASN A 12 1.26 -13.94 31.19
C ASN A 12 1.29 -12.76 32.18
N ARG A 13 1.69 -11.54 31.78
CA ARG A 13 1.75 -10.38 32.67
C ARG A 13 0.50 -9.51 32.70
N ASN A 14 -0.18 -9.31 31.56
CA ASN A 14 -1.19 -8.25 31.45
C ASN A 14 -2.60 -8.75 31.07
N GLY A 15 -2.77 -10.02 30.69
CA GLY A 15 -4.08 -10.57 30.27
C GLY A 15 -4.66 -9.97 28.98
N GLU A 16 -3.93 -9.05 28.32
CA GLU A 16 -4.34 -8.41 27.08
C GLU A 16 -4.09 -9.35 25.89
N PRO A 17 -5.13 -9.68 25.09
CA PRO A 17 -4.99 -10.54 23.93
C PRO A 17 -4.15 -9.86 22.84
N LEU A 18 -3.46 -10.67 22.04
CA LEU A 18 -2.76 -10.17 20.86
C LEU A 18 -3.75 -9.55 19.86
N ASN A 19 -3.36 -8.43 19.27
CA ASN A 19 -4.12 -7.86 18.16
C ASN A 19 -4.01 -8.75 16.90
N PRO A 20 -4.89 -8.57 15.88
CA PRO A 20 -4.87 -9.42 14.69
C PRO A 20 -3.53 -9.46 13.95
N GLN A 21 -2.79 -8.35 13.95
CA GLN A 21 -1.48 -8.27 13.31
C GLN A 21 -0.42 -9.06 14.09
N GLU A 22 -0.41 -8.94 15.42
CA GLU A 22 0.47 -9.72 16.30
C GLU A 22 0.19 -11.22 16.14
N LEU A 23 -1.08 -11.61 16.03
CA LEU A 23 -1.49 -12.98 15.75
C LEU A 23 -0.96 -13.48 14.40
N ARG A 24 -1.06 -12.68 13.33
CA ARG A 24 -0.47 -13.02 12.02
C ARG A 24 1.04 -13.20 12.12
N ASN A 25 1.72 -12.28 12.79
CA ASN A 25 3.16 -12.32 12.96
C ASN A 25 3.61 -13.57 13.72
N ALA A 26 2.91 -13.94 14.79
CA ALA A 26 3.18 -15.17 15.53
C ALA A 26 2.93 -16.42 14.67
N LYS A 27 1.74 -16.50 14.06
CA LYS A 27 1.27 -17.65 13.27
C LYS A 27 2.11 -17.92 12.03
N PHE A 28 2.52 -16.88 11.32
CA PHE A 28 3.21 -16.98 10.04
C PHE A 28 4.71 -16.68 10.15
N SER A 29 5.26 -16.58 11.37
CA SER A 29 6.65 -16.22 11.69
C SER A 29 7.73 -16.89 10.83
N THR A 30 7.53 -18.16 10.47
CA THR A 30 8.51 -18.98 9.74
C THR A 30 8.25 -19.06 8.23
N THR A 31 7.12 -18.54 7.77
CA THR A 31 6.66 -18.71 6.38
C THR A 31 7.45 -17.84 5.39
N PRO A 32 7.65 -18.30 4.14
CA PRO A 32 8.19 -17.50 3.06
C PRO A 32 7.49 -16.15 2.89
N LEU A 33 6.15 -16.11 2.95
CA LEU A 33 5.38 -14.86 2.79
C LEU A 33 5.78 -13.81 3.83
N LEU A 34 5.77 -14.14 5.12
CA LEU A 34 6.07 -13.13 6.14
C LEU A 34 7.53 -12.69 6.09
N LYS A 35 8.46 -13.58 5.72
CA LYS A 35 9.86 -13.21 5.47
C LYS A 35 9.97 -12.21 4.32
N LEU A 36 9.22 -12.43 3.23
CA LEU A 36 9.17 -11.49 2.11
C LEU A 36 8.58 -10.14 2.52
N VAL A 37 7.45 -10.13 3.24
CA VAL A 37 6.84 -8.90 3.75
C VAL A 37 7.84 -8.08 4.55
N LYS A 38 8.58 -8.71 5.47
CA LYS A 38 9.64 -8.06 6.28
C LYS A 38 10.81 -7.56 5.44
N LYS A 39 11.16 -8.28 4.37
CA LYS A 39 12.19 -7.82 3.44
C LYS A 39 11.72 -6.57 2.68
N LEU A 40 10.50 -6.61 2.14
CA LEU A 40 9.92 -5.49 1.37
C LEU A 40 9.69 -4.26 2.24
N SER A 41 9.31 -4.44 3.51
CA SER A 41 9.19 -3.33 4.44
C SER A 41 10.54 -2.63 4.64
N GLU A 42 11.67 -3.33 4.64
CA GLU A 42 12.99 -2.69 4.80
C GLU A 42 13.55 -2.00 3.54
N THR A 43 12.77 -1.92 2.44
CA THR A 43 13.19 -1.14 1.26
C THR A 43 13.40 0.33 1.59
N SER A 44 14.48 0.93 1.05
CA SER A 44 14.89 2.31 1.37
C SER A 44 13.78 3.33 1.09
N PHE A 45 13.08 3.17 -0.03
CA PHE A 45 11.98 4.05 -0.42
C PHE A 45 10.87 4.07 0.64
N LEU A 46 10.35 2.90 1.03
CA LEU A 46 9.28 2.82 2.02
C LEU A 46 9.79 3.27 3.39
N LYS A 47 11.03 2.91 3.75
CA LYS A 47 11.66 3.31 5.01
C LYS A 47 11.75 4.83 5.18
N ASP A 48 12.23 5.54 4.16
CA ASP A 48 12.27 7.01 4.16
C ASP A 48 10.86 7.60 4.35
N LYS A 49 9.84 7.10 3.64
CA LYS A 49 8.47 7.63 3.76
C LYS A 49 7.85 7.38 5.14
N ARG A 50 8.25 6.31 5.83
CA ARG A 50 7.79 5.99 7.18
C ARG A 50 8.43 6.82 8.27
N GLU A 51 9.74 7.07 8.18
CA GLU A 51 10.45 7.93 9.14
C GLU A 51 9.81 9.32 9.21
N ARG A 52 9.29 9.81 8.08
CA ARG A 52 8.57 11.09 7.96
C ARG A 52 7.21 11.11 8.68
N LEU A 53 6.58 9.95 8.91
CA LEU A 53 5.24 9.84 9.49
C LEU A 53 5.23 9.53 10.99
N LYS A 54 6.36 9.12 11.56
CA LYS A 54 6.44 8.61 12.95
C LYS A 54 5.43 7.49 13.26
N ILE A 55 5.09 6.66 12.27
CA ILE A 55 4.18 5.53 12.46
C ILE A 55 4.88 4.42 13.26
N GLU A 56 4.16 3.76 14.16
CA GLU A 56 4.69 2.65 14.95
C GLU A 56 5.09 1.46 14.05
N ARG A 57 6.22 0.83 14.37
CA ARG A 57 6.89 -0.19 13.54
C ARG A 57 6.01 -1.35 13.06
N MET A 58 4.99 -1.75 13.82
CA MET A 58 4.16 -2.89 13.42
C MET A 58 3.19 -2.52 12.29
N GLU A 59 2.60 -1.33 12.21
CA GLU A 59 1.65 -0.97 11.13
C GLU A 59 2.24 -1.09 9.72
N ASP A 60 3.57 -1.05 9.60
CA ASP A 60 4.33 -1.20 8.36
C ASP A 60 4.16 -2.58 7.69
N GLU A 61 4.26 -3.67 8.45
CA GLU A 61 4.21 -5.01 7.87
C GLU A 61 2.81 -5.35 7.32
N GLU A 62 1.75 -4.90 8.01
CA GLU A 62 0.38 -5.06 7.50
C GLU A 62 0.16 -4.21 6.24
N PHE A 63 0.60 -2.95 6.26
CA PHE A 63 0.50 -2.08 5.10
C PHE A 63 1.25 -2.65 3.88
N VAL A 64 2.49 -3.10 4.06
CA VAL A 64 3.28 -3.74 3.00
C VAL A 64 2.63 -5.02 2.51
N SER A 65 1.99 -5.78 3.41
CA SER A 65 1.21 -6.96 3.02
C SER A 65 0.03 -6.58 2.12
N GLU A 66 -0.69 -5.51 2.42
CA GLU A 66 -1.78 -5.03 1.56
C GLU A 66 -1.29 -4.64 0.16
N LEU A 67 -0.10 -4.01 0.06
CA LEU A 67 0.52 -3.67 -1.22
C LEU A 67 0.92 -4.93 -1.99
N LEU A 68 1.57 -5.89 -1.33
CA LEU A 68 1.95 -7.16 -1.94
C LEU A 68 0.71 -7.96 -2.38
N PHE A 69 -0.38 -7.95 -1.60
CA PHE A 69 -1.60 -8.65 -1.98
C PHE A 69 -2.33 -8.01 -3.15
N LEU A 70 -2.21 -6.69 -3.37
CA LEU A 70 -2.65 -6.07 -4.62
C LEU A 70 -1.88 -6.69 -5.81
N VAL A 71 -0.55 -6.79 -5.69
CA VAL A 71 0.31 -7.37 -6.73
C VAL A 71 -0.03 -8.84 -6.98
N LEU A 72 -0.16 -9.66 -5.94
CA LEU A 72 -0.42 -11.10 -6.07
C LEU A 72 -1.84 -11.41 -6.58
N ASN A 73 -2.85 -10.65 -6.14
CA ASN A 73 -4.23 -10.88 -6.55
C ASN A 73 -4.62 -10.17 -7.84
N LYS A 74 -3.80 -9.23 -8.32
CA LYS A 74 -4.10 -8.36 -9.46
C LYS A 74 -5.40 -7.56 -9.30
N LYS A 75 -5.82 -7.32 -8.06
CA LYS A 75 -7.02 -6.54 -7.70
C LYS A 75 -6.90 -5.98 -6.30
N MET A 76 -7.59 -4.88 -6.04
CA MET A 76 -7.70 -4.32 -4.69
C MET A 76 -8.61 -5.18 -3.81
N LEU A 77 -8.23 -5.27 -2.54
CA LEU A 77 -8.96 -5.99 -1.50
C LEU A 77 -9.31 -5.05 -0.35
N ASP A 78 -10.35 -5.42 0.40
CA ASP A 78 -10.68 -4.75 1.65
C ASP A 78 -9.56 -4.98 2.68
N SER A 79 -9.20 -3.94 3.44
CA SER A 79 -8.17 -4.06 4.48
C SER A 79 -8.73 -4.56 5.82
N THR A 80 -9.60 -5.57 5.77
CA THR A 80 -10.16 -6.18 7.00
C THR A 80 -9.20 -7.26 7.53
N PRO A 81 -9.18 -7.51 8.86
CA PRO A 81 -8.39 -8.61 9.42
C PRO A 81 -8.70 -9.96 8.77
N ALA A 82 -9.97 -10.27 8.51
CA ALA A 82 -10.39 -11.51 7.89
C ALA A 82 -9.85 -11.66 6.46
N THR A 83 -9.90 -10.59 5.66
CA THR A 83 -9.34 -10.59 4.30
C THR A 83 -7.83 -10.79 4.32
N LEU A 84 -7.12 -10.11 5.22
CA LEU A 84 -5.68 -10.29 5.38
C LEU A 84 -5.34 -11.72 5.79
N ASP A 85 -6.02 -12.27 6.81
CA ASP A 85 -5.78 -13.63 7.29
C ASP A 85 -5.98 -14.67 6.17
N GLU A 86 -7.02 -14.50 5.35
CA GLU A 86 -7.26 -15.32 4.16
C GLU A 86 -6.09 -15.25 3.16
N GLN A 87 -5.59 -14.05 2.86
CA GLN A 87 -4.47 -13.89 1.92
C GLN A 87 -3.17 -14.45 2.49
N TYR A 88 -2.93 -14.30 3.79
CA TYR A 88 -1.79 -14.92 4.45
C TYR A 88 -1.84 -16.45 4.35
N GLU A 89 -3.00 -17.04 4.62
CA GLU A 89 -3.18 -18.50 4.45
C GLU A 89 -2.95 -18.95 3.01
N ARG A 90 -3.47 -18.18 2.05
CA ARG A 90 -3.36 -18.49 0.63
C ARG A 90 -1.92 -18.47 0.12
N TYR A 91 -1.13 -17.46 0.49
CA TYR A 91 0.20 -17.25 -0.10
C TYR A 91 1.37 -17.68 0.77
N LYS A 92 1.14 -18.12 2.02
CA LYS A 92 2.20 -18.38 3.01
C LYS A 92 3.42 -19.13 2.48
N ASN A 93 3.20 -20.15 1.63
CA ASN A 93 4.23 -21.04 1.09
C ASN A 93 4.32 -21.03 -0.44
N GLU A 94 3.68 -20.08 -1.13
CA GLU A 94 3.62 -20.01 -2.59
C GLU A 94 4.89 -19.39 -3.19
N ILE A 95 6.04 -20.02 -2.99
CA ILE A 95 7.38 -19.45 -3.26
C ILE A 95 7.52 -18.89 -4.68
N VAL A 96 6.98 -19.57 -5.69
CA VAL A 96 7.07 -19.11 -7.10
C VAL A 96 6.32 -17.79 -7.27
N LEU A 97 5.06 -17.74 -6.84
CA LEU A 97 4.24 -16.52 -6.91
C LEU A 97 4.82 -15.39 -6.06
N LEU A 98 5.40 -15.72 -4.90
CA LEU A 98 6.06 -14.74 -4.03
C LEU A 98 7.29 -14.12 -4.70
N ASN A 99 8.12 -14.93 -5.37
CA ASN A 99 9.30 -14.43 -6.09
C ASN A 99 8.92 -13.58 -7.32
N GLU A 100 7.85 -13.93 -8.03
CA GLU A 100 7.32 -13.11 -9.13
C GLU A 100 6.72 -11.80 -8.60
N GLY A 101 5.92 -11.88 -7.53
CA GLY A 101 5.33 -10.73 -6.87
C GLY A 101 6.38 -9.78 -6.30
N GLU A 102 7.50 -10.29 -5.77
CA GLU A 102 8.63 -9.48 -5.32
C GLU A 102 9.22 -8.64 -6.46
N LYS A 103 9.51 -9.25 -7.61
CA LYS A 103 10.08 -8.54 -8.76
C LYS A 103 9.16 -7.42 -9.25
N GLU A 104 7.87 -7.71 -9.38
CA GLU A 104 6.89 -6.70 -9.79
C GLU A 104 6.74 -5.60 -8.73
N PHE A 105 6.76 -5.95 -7.44
CA PHE A 105 6.76 -4.96 -6.36
C PHE A 105 7.96 -4.01 -6.47
N GLU A 106 9.16 -4.54 -6.71
CA GLU A 106 10.37 -3.73 -6.90
C GLU A 106 10.28 -2.81 -8.13
N GLU A 107 9.70 -3.29 -9.23
CA GLU A 107 9.43 -2.47 -10.43
C GLU A 107 8.46 -1.33 -10.14
N ILE A 108 7.40 -1.59 -9.36
CA ILE A 108 6.43 -0.57 -8.95
C ILE A 108 7.08 0.48 -8.04
N ILE A 109 7.92 0.06 -7.10
CA ILE A 109 8.66 1.00 -6.23
C ILE A 109 9.60 1.87 -7.07
N LYS A 110 10.32 1.30 -8.05
CA LYS A 110 11.16 2.08 -8.97
C LYS A 110 10.34 3.09 -9.79
N PHE A 111 9.16 2.68 -10.24
CA PHE A 111 8.24 3.58 -10.95
C PHE A 111 7.79 4.74 -10.05
N MET A 112 7.38 4.44 -8.81
CA MET A 112 6.99 5.45 -7.82
C MET A 112 8.10 6.44 -7.54
N ASP A 113 9.33 5.96 -7.38
CA ASP A 113 10.51 6.81 -7.13
C ASP A 113 10.80 7.73 -8.33
N SER A 114 10.64 7.21 -9.55
CA SER A 114 10.84 7.95 -10.81
C SER A 114 9.81 9.07 -11.05
N LEU A 115 8.70 9.08 -10.30
CA LEU A 115 7.75 10.19 -10.33
C LEU A 115 8.33 11.47 -9.68
N GLU A 116 9.39 11.34 -8.85
CA GLU A 116 10.08 12.47 -8.21
C GLU A 116 9.12 13.44 -7.50
N LEU A 117 8.12 12.90 -6.80
CA LEU A 117 7.11 13.70 -6.10
C LEU A 117 7.73 14.45 -4.92
N ASP A 118 7.22 15.66 -4.65
CA ASP A 118 7.66 16.47 -3.52
C ASP A 118 7.01 16.01 -2.21
N TYR A 119 7.60 15.00 -1.57
CA TYR A 119 7.16 14.48 -0.27
C TYR A 119 7.48 15.41 0.91
N GLU A 120 8.37 16.39 0.74
CA GLU A 120 8.72 17.34 1.81
C GLU A 120 7.61 18.36 2.03
N ASN A 121 7.13 18.95 0.93
CA ASN A 121 6.02 19.90 0.97
C ASN A 121 4.67 19.19 1.05
N ASN A 122 4.56 17.97 0.50
CA ASN A 122 3.33 17.17 0.55
C ASN A 122 3.43 16.02 1.57
N ARG A 123 3.77 16.30 2.83
CA ARG A 123 3.95 15.26 3.88
C ARG A 123 2.75 14.30 4.04
N ARG A 124 1.53 14.80 3.77
CA ARG A 124 0.31 14.00 3.80
C ARG A 124 0.31 12.87 2.75
N LEU A 125 1.06 13.01 1.67
CA LEU A 125 1.22 11.95 0.65
C LEU A 125 1.77 10.65 1.25
N CYS A 126 2.57 10.75 2.32
CA CYS A 126 3.11 9.58 3.00
C CYS A 126 2.02 8.79 3.76
N TRP A 127 0.86 9.38 4.10
CA TRP A 127 -0.22 8.65 4.80
C TRP A 127 -0.64 7.41 4.01
N THR A 128 -0.89 6.31 4.73
CA THR A 128 -1.19 4.99 4.14
C THR A 128 -2.29 5.02 3.07
N THR A 129 -3.32 5.85 3.26
CA THR A 129 -4.40 6.02 2.26
C THR A 129 -3.86 6.54 0.93
N HIS A 130 -3.01 7.58 0.96
CA HIS A 130 -2.46 8.21 -0.23
C HIS A 130 -1.32 7.38 -0.82
N LEU A 131 -0.46 6.82 0.02
CA LEU A 131 0.65 5.96 -0.39
C LEU A 131 0.18 4.66 -1.05
N TYR A 132 -0.86 4.01 -0.49
CA TYR A 132 -1.51 2.85 -1.14
C TYR A 132 -2.05 3.22 -2.51
N THR A 133 -2.70 4.39 -2.59
CA THR A 133 -3.31 4.83 -3.85
C THR A 133 -2.24 5.11 -4.90
N LEU A 134 -1.17 5.81 -4.53
CA LEU A 134 -0.04 6.04 -5.42
C LEU A 134 0.59 4.73 -5.90
N PHE A 135 0.81 3.78 -4.98
CA PHE A 135 1.30 2.45 -5.33
C PHE A 135 0.36 1.75 -6.32
N SER A 136 -0.96 1.82 -6.10
CA SER A 136 -1.93 1.20 -7.01
C SER A 136 -1.97 1.82 -8.40
N LEU A 137 -1.80 3.15 -8.52
CA LEU A 137 -1.63 3.81 -9.81
C LEU A 137 -0.37 3.30 -10.52
N CYS A 138 0.75 3.19 -9.80
CA CYS A 138 2.01 2.73 -10.36
C CYS A 138 1.94 1.25 -10.75
N TRP A 139 1.30 0.41 -9.93
CA TRP A 139 0.95 -0.97 -10.26
C TRP A 139 0.16 -1.06 -11.56
N TYR A 140 -0.86 -0.22 -11.73
CA TYR A 140 -1.62 -0.15 -12.98
C TYR A 140 -0.74 0.28 -14.16
N CYS A 141 0.10 1.29 -13.98
CA CYS A 141 0.98 1.78 -15.04
C CYS A 141 1.99 0.71 -15.50
N VAL A 142 2.67 0.05 -14.56
CA VAL A 142 3.61 -1.04 -14.85
C VAL A 142 2.90 -2.18 -15.60
N ASN A 143 1.75 -2.62 -15.12
CA ASN A 143 1.00 -3.73 -15.74
C ASN A 143 0.38 -3.40 -17.10
N ASN A 144 0.29 -2.12 -17.47
CA ASN A 144 -0.24 -1.66 -18.76
C ASN A 144 0.83 -0.97 -19.62
N ASN A 145 2.12 -1.14 -19.30
CA ASN A 145 3.24 -0.55 -20.02
C ASN A 145 3.13 0.98 -20.22
N ILE A 146 2.55 1.67 -19.24
CA ILE A 146 2.43 3.13 -19.23
C ILE A 146 3.74 3.69 -18.70
N ARG A 147 4.43 4.47 -19.52
CA ARG A 147 5.71 5.08 -19.15
C ARG A 147 5.53 6.21 -18.13
N VAL A 148 6.54 6.40 -17.28
CA VAL A 148 6.52 7.40 -16.20
C VAL A 148 6.28 8.82 -16.72
N GLU A 149 6.86 9.18 -17.88
CA GLU A 149 6.74 10.51 -18.47
C GLU A 149 5.30 10.86 -18.85
N ARG A 150 4.43 9.85 -19.04
CA ARG A 150 3.02 10.07 -19.37
C ARG A 150 2.19 10.54 -18.17
N VAL A 151 2.65 10.24 -16.95
CA VAL A 151 1.86 10.47 -15.72
C VAL A 151 2.55 11.39 -14.73
N LYS A 152 3.88 11.55 -14.80
CA LYS A 152 4.70 12.26 -13.82
C LYS A 152 4.15 13.64 -13.47
N ASP A 153 4.01 14.51 -14.47
CA ASP A 153 3.58 15.89 -14.25
C ASP A 153 2.12 15.97 -13.76
N SER A 154 1.23 15.14 -14.32
CA SER A 154 -0.17 15.08 -13.88
C SER A 154 -0.29 14.64 -12.43
N VAL A 155 0.45 13.61 -12.00
CA VAL A 155 0.41 13.11 -10.62
C VAL A 155 1.02 14.12 -9.65
N ALA A 156 2.14 14.76 -10.02
CA ALA A 156 2.75 15.81 -9.21
C ALA A 156 1.79 17.01 -9.01
N ASN A 157 1.19 17.49 -10.10
CA ASN A 157 0.21 18.57 -10.07
C ASN A 157 -1.02 18.18 -9.26
N PHE A 158 -1.54 16.97 -9.44
CA PHE A 158 -2.68 16.46 -8.68
C PHE A 158 -2.45 16.55 -7.19
N TYR A 159 -1.33 16.04 -6.66
CA TYR A 159 -1.10 16.03 -5.22
C TYR A 159 -0.79 17.41 -4.67
N SER A 160 -0.06 18.25 -5.42
CA SER A 160 0.15 19.65 -5.06
C SER A 160 -1.19 20.40 -4.93
N GLU A 161 -2.08 20.22 -5.90
CA GLU A 161 -3.41 20.82 -5.88
C GLU A 161 -4.29 20.22 -4.78
N TYR A 162 -4.35 18.89 -4.65
CA TYR A 162 -5.16 18.19 -3.65
C TYR A 162 -4.78 18.59 -2.22
N PHE A 163 -3.50 18.84 -1.95
CA PHE A 163 -3.03 19.22 -0.63
C PHE A 163 -2.95 20.74 -0.39
N SER A 164 -3.30 21.57 -1.37
CA SER A 164 -3.39 23.00 -1.17
C SER A 164 -4.50 23.38 -0.17
N LYS A 165 -4.36 24.54 0.48
CA LYS A 165 -5.37 25.06 1.43
C LYS A 165 -6.58 25.65 0.71
N ASN A 166 -6.37 26.14 -0.51
CA ASN A 166 -7.38 26.87 -1.28
C ASN A 166 -8.03 25.99 -2.36
N THR A 167 -7.85 24.67 -2.28
CA THR A 167 -8.36 23.74 -3.28
C THR A 167 -9.86 23.74 -3.30
N GLU A 168 -10.42 24.08 -4.45
CA GLU A 168 -11.81 23.78 -4.76
C GLU A 168 -11.88 22.36 -5.30
N TYR A 169 -12.47 21.45 -4.51
CA TYR A 169 -12.54 20.05 -4.88
C TYR A 169 -13.64 19.83 -5.92
N MET A 170 -13.24 19.76 -7.19
CA MET A 170 -14.12 19.49 -8.34
C MET A 170 -13.55 18.37 -9.21
N GLY A 171 -14.39 17.77 -10.06
CA GLY A 171 -13.97 16.68 -10.96
C GLY A 171 -13.24 15.55 -10.24
N TYR A 172 -12.09 15.14 -10.77
CA TYR A 172 -11.26 14.07 -10.20
C TYR A 172 -10.78 14.36 -8.76
N LEU A 173 -10.60 15.63 -8.37
CA LEU A 173 -10.19 15.97 -7.00
C LEU A 173 -11.33 15.71 -6.01
N LYS A 174 -12.58 15.98 -6.42
CA LYS A 174 -13.76 15.69 -5.61
C LYS A 174 -13.95 14.18 -5.45
N GLU A 175 -13.86 13.44 -6.56
CA GLU A 175 -13.96 11.98 -6.56
C GLU A 175 -12.92 11.35 -5.63
N TYR A 176 -11.68 11.80 -5.73
CA TYR A 176 -10.61 11.32 -4.86
C TYR A 176 -10.85 11.70 -3.40
N LYS A 177 -11.24 12.95 -3.11
CA LYS A 177 -11.50 13.41 -1.74
C LYS A 177 -12.60 12.59 -1.07
N ASP A 178 -13.70 12.36 -1.77
CA ASP A 178 -14.83 11.60 -1.24
C ASP A 178 -14.40 10.17 -0.91
N ALA A 179 -13.62 9.56 -1.81
CA ALA A 179 -13.08 8.23 -1.60
C ALA A 179 -11.97 8.16 -0.54
N ALA A 180 -11.32 9.29 -0.22
CA ALA A 180 -10.34 9.42 0.85
C ALA A 180 -10.94 9.83 2.21
N SER A 181 -12.26 10.11 2.28
CA SER A 181 -12.90 10.64 3.50
C SER A 181 -13.63 9.59 4.34
N SER A 182 -14.20 8.55 3.72
CA SER A 182 -14.96 7.52 4.45
C SER A 182 -14.68 6.12 3.90
N ARG A 183 -14.71 5.10 4.78
CA ARG A 183 -14.50 3.69 4.40
C ARG A 183 -13.25 3.50 3.50
N THR A 184 -12.19 4.25 3.79
CA THR A 184 -11.00 4.40 2.94
C THR A 184 -10.28 3.09 2.69
N ARG A 185 -10.44 2.13 3.62
CA ARG A 185 -9.88 0.79 3.60
C ARG A 185 -10.65 -0.21 2.72
N SER A 186 -11.82 0.14 2.20
CA SER A 186 -12.58 -0.76 1.31
C SER A 186 -11.97 -0.81 -0.10
N ALA A 187 -12.08 -1.96 -0.76
CA ALA A 187 -11.62 -2.18 -2.13
C ALA A 187 -12.28 -1.19 -3.11
N SER A 188 -13.57 -0.91 -2.93
CA SER A 188 -14.29 0.09 -3.74
C SER A 188 -13.66 1.48 -3.60
N GLN A 189 -13.41 1.95 -2.38
CA GLN A 189 -12.84 3.29 -2.21
C GLN A 189 -11.38 3.38 -2.66
N LYS A 190 -10.60 2.31 -2.47
CA LYS A 190 -9.25 2.22 -3.06
C LYS A 190 -9.31 2.35 -4.59
N ASN A 191 -10.25 1.65 -5.25
CA ASN A 191 -10.41 1.70 -6.71
C ASN A 191 -10.84 3.10 -7.16
N ASN A 192 -11.81 3.71 -6.48
CA ASN A 192 -12.27 5.06 -6.80
C ASN A 192 -11.13 6.09 -6.75
N ARG A 193 -10.25 6.00 -5.73
CA ARG A 193 -9.09 6.91 -5.65
C ARG A 193 -8.08 6.68 -6.77
N MET A 194 -7.79 5.43 -7.13
CA MET A 194 -6.91 5.13 -8.27
C MET A 194 -7.51 5.64 -9.59
N ASN A 195 -8.82 5.42 -9.78
CA ASN A 195 -9.54 5.86 -10.99
C ASN A 195 -9.53 7.38 -11.13
N ALA A 196 -9.66 8.12 -10.02
CA ALA A 196 -9.55 9.58 -10.04
C ALA A 196 -8.14 10.04 -10.49
N LEU A 197 -7.08 9.36 -10.07
CA LEU A 197 -5.72 9.64 -10.57
C LEU A 197 -5.55 9.29 -12.05
N LEU A 198 -6.08 8.14 -12.49
CA LEU A 198 -6.04 7.74 -13.90
C LEU A 198 -6.75 8.76 -14.80
N LYS A 199 -7.94 9.25 -14.37
CA LYS A 199 -8.65 10.34 -15.03
C LYS A 199 -7.81 11.61 -15.11
N CYS A 200 -7.14 12.00 -14.02
CA CYS A 200 -6.23 13.15 -14.02
C CYS A 200 -5.07 12.97 -15.02
N CYS A 201 -4.62 11.74 -15.23
CA CYS A 201 -3.57 11.40 -16.20
C CYS A 201 -4.10 11.19 -17.63
N ASN A 202 -5.40 11.40 -17.90
CA ASN A 202 -6.05 11.07 -19.18
C ASN A 202 -5.77 9.61 -19.62
N ILE A 203 -5.90 8.68 -18.67
CA ILE A 203 -5.80 7.25 -18.91
C ILE A 203 -7.17 6.63 -18.69
N ASP A 204 -7.71 6.04 -19.75
CA ASP A 204 -8.92 5.22 -19.67
C ASP A 204 -8.59 3.85 -19.09
N LEU A 205 -9.50 3.34 -18.24
CA LEU A 205 -9.38 1.98 -17.74
C LEU A 205 -9.54 1.01 -18.91
N VAL A 206 -8.46 0.32 -19.25
CA VAL A 206 -8.54 -0.86 -20.09
C VAL A 206 -9.28 -1.94 -19.29
N GLU A 207 -10.52 -2.26 -19.68
CA GLU A 207 -11.18 -3.48 -19.24
C GLU A 207 -10.31 -4.65 -19.73
N LYS A 208 -9.77 -5.43 -18.80
CA LYS A 208 -9.16 -6.71 -19.18
C LYS A 208 -10.29 -7.60 -19.71
N VAL A 209 -10.27 -7.85 -21.02
CA VAL A 209 -11.06 -8.89 -21.69
C VAL A 209 -10.74 -10.25 -21.07
#